data_AF-A0A954B367-F1
#
_entry.id   AF-A0A954B367-F1
#
_cell.length_a   1.000
_cell.length_b   1.000
_cell.length_c   1.000
_cell.angle_alpha   90.00
_cell.angle_beta   90.00
_cell.angle_gamma   90.00
#
_symmetry.space_group_name_H-M   'P 1'
#
loop_
_entity.id
_entity.type
_entity.pdbx_description
1 polymer ?
#
loop_
_entity_poly.entity_id
_entity_poly.type
_entity_poly.pdbx_seq_one_letter_code
_entity_poly.pdbx_strand_id
1 'polypeptide(L)'
;MLEISDLTFRFGPRPLFENANAFIAEGWKVGLVGRNGTGKSTLLTLIRDEVGKANSSIRVRRGARMGFVAQEAPQVDTPLLELVLAADEEMTSLLKEAETAEDPQRIADIHMRLAEIDGYSGEARASAIMVGLGFEQEDLRRPAREFSGGWRMRVALAGVLFSAPDLLILDEPTNYLDLEGAAWLEEYLREYPHTVICVSHDREMLNRSVTHILALDDKKLEVFVGGYDAYLKKKAERMALAVGMKAKQDAQKAHLQKFIDRFRAKASKAAQAQSRIKQLEKMQDIAVPLEERTVPFVFDNPVELASPLVVLDECDLGYVEGKPVLKRVSLRLDHDDRIVIIGPNGQGKTTLVK
;
A
#
# COMPACT_ATOMS: atom_id res chain seq x y z
N MET A 1 9.29 0.68 -16.32
CA MET A 1 8.79 2.06 -16.48
C MET A 1 7.26 2.04 -16.60
N LEU A 2 6.57 2.86 -15.79
CA LEU A 2 5.12 3.10 -15.83
C LEU A 2 4.87 4.61 -16.04
N GLU A 3 4.04 4.94 -17.02
CA GLU A 3 3.63 6.30 -17.34
C GLU A 3 2.10 6.42 -17.24
N ILE A 4 1.62 7.46 -16.58
CA ILE A 4 0.20 7.81 -16.48
C ILE A 4 0.06 9.22 -17.07
N SER A 5 -0.74 9.36 -18.12
CA SER A 5 -0.90 10.60 -18.87
C SER A 5 -2.38 10.94 -19.03
N ASP A 6 -2.77 12.13 -18.55
CA ASP A 6 -4.14 12.67 -18.61
C ASP A 6 -5.25 11.71 -18.10
N LEU A 7 -4.93 10.90 -17.09
CA LEU A 7 -5.87 9.95 -16.50
C LEU A 7 -7.06 10.70 -15.88
N THR A 8 -8.24 10.45 -16.42
CA THR A 8 -9.52 10.95 -15.92
C THR A 8 -10.47 9.79 -15.71
N PHE A 9 -10.89 9.57 -14.48
CA PHE A 9 -11.75 8.44 -14.14
C PHE A 9 -12.73 8.78 -13.01
N ARG A 10 -13.95 8.27 -13.14
CA ARG A 10 -15.06 8.49 -12.20
C ARG A 10 -15.62 7.14 -11.76
N PHE A 11 -15.89 7.01 -10.47
CA PHE A 11 -16.63 5.87 -9.93
C PHE A 11 -18.09 6.31 -9.68
N GLY A 12 -18.99 5.88 -10.55
CA GLY A 12 -20.36 6.39 -10.60
C GLY A 12 -20.36 7.92 -10.78
N PRO A 13 -21.05 8.69 -9.92
CA PRO A 13 -21.07 10.15 -10.03
C PRO A 13 -19.80 10.82 -9.51
N ARG A 14 -18.95 10.12 -8.73
CA ARG A 14 -17.80 10.73 -8.04
C ARG A 14 -16.54 10.69 -8.91
N PRO A 15 -15.93 11.84 -9.25
CA PRO A 15 -14.62 11.86 -9.89
C PRO A 15 -13.53 11.45 -8.90
N LEU A 16 -12.69 10.49 -9.29
CA LEU A 16 -11.54 10.03 -8.52
C LEU A 16 -10.23 10.59 -9.08
N PHE A 17 -10.14 10.75 -10.41
CA PHE A 17 -8.97 11.29 -11.10
C PHE A 17 -9.40 12.33 -12.13
N GLU A 18 -8.70 13.45 -12.21
CA GLU A 18 -8.94 14.53 -13.18
C GLU A 18 -7.62 15.03 -13.77
N ASN A 19 -7.35 14.68 -15.03
CA ASN A 19 -6.10 14.97 -15.74
C ASN A 19 -4.85 14.61 -14.90
N ALA A 20 -4.91 13.45 -14.24
CA ALA A 20 -3.83 12.99 -13.38
C ALA A 20 -2.66 12.49 -14.24
N ASN A 21 -1.45 12.93 -13.88
CA ASN A 21 -0.22 12.62 -14.60
C ASN A 21 0.81 12.11 -13.60
N ALA A 22 1.52 11.02 -13.91
CA ALA A 22 2.59 10.50 -13.07
C ALA A 22 3.57 9.68 -13.90
N PHE A 23 4.82 9.62 -13.43
CA PHE A 23 5.88 8.83 -14.04
C PHE A 23 6.62 8.05 -12.97
N ILE A 24 6.77 6.74 -13.18
CA ILE A 24 7.52 5.84 -12.31
C ILE A 24 8.61 5.15 -13.13
N ALA A 25 9.86 5.44 -12.78
CA ALA A 25 11.01 4.83 -13.45
C ALA A 25 11.19 3.36 -13.05
N GLU A 26 12.00 2.64 -13.84
CA GLU A 26 12.34 1.25 -13.55
C GLU A 26 13.19 1.13 -12.27
N GLY A 27 12.91 0.10 -11.46
CA GLY A 27 13.61 -0.16 -10.20
C GLY A 27 13.14 0.68 -9.01
N TRP A 28 12.24 1.65 -9.22
CA TRP A 28 11.70 2.45 -8.11
C TRP A 28 10.82 1.60 -7.19
N LYS A 29 10.98 1.83 -5.88
CA LYS A 29 10.05 1.39 -4.83
C LYS A 29 9.14 2.55 -4.49
N VAL A 30 7.86 2.42 -4.78
CA VAL A 30 6.89 3.52 -4.70
C VAL A 30 5.79 3.19 -3.71
N GLY A 31 5.67 4.01 -2.67
CA GLY A 31 4.53 3.99 -1.76
C GLY A 31 3.37 4.82 -2.32
N LEU A 32 2.22 4.20 -2.58
CA LEU A 32 1.00 4.91 -2.97
C LEU A 32 0.24 5.36 -1.72
N VAL A 33 0.17 6.67 -1.50
CA VAL A 33 -0.47 7.27 -0.32
C VAL A 33 -1.62 8.18 -0.72
N GLY A 34 -2.56 8.33 0.22
CA GLY A 34 -3.76 9.14 0.04
C GLY A 34 -4.82 8.72 1.04
N ARG A 35 -5.83 9.57 1.26
CA ARG A 35 -6.91 9.25 2.20
C ARG A 35 -7.73 8.03 1.78
N ASN A 36 -8.51 7.50 2.72
CA ASN A 36 -9.44 6.43 2.41
C ASN A 36 -10.55 6.95 1.50
N GLY A 37 -10.84 6.19 0.45
CA GLY A 37 -11.81 6.57 -0.57
C GLY A 37 -11.33 7.63 -1.58
N THR A 38 -10.04 7.96 -1.67
CA THR A 38 -9.50 8.81 -2.76
C THR A 38 -9.33 8.04 -4.07
N GLY A 39 -9.30 6.71 -4.03
CA GLY A 39 -9.19 5.86 -5.21
C GLY A 39 -7.89 5.06 -5.32
N LYS A 40 -7.10 4.88 -4.25
CA LYS A 40 -5.83 4.11 -4.28
C LYS A 40 -5.99 2.71 -4.91
N SER A 41 -6.85 1.87 -4.36
CA SER A 41 -7.12 0.52 -4.90
C SER A 41 -7.73 0.58 -6.31
N THR A 42 -8.51 1.62 -6.61
CA THR A 42 -9.02 1.88 -7.96
C THR A 42 -7.88 2.18 -8.94
N LEU A 43 -6.87 2.97 -8.54
CA LEU A 43 -5.69 3.23 -9.36
C LEU A 43 -4.94 1.94 -9.65
N LEU A 44 -4.72 1.09 -8.64
CA LEU A 44 -4.06 -0.21 -8.83
C LEU A 44 -4.84 -1.10 -9.80
N THR A 45 -6.16 -1.10 -9.69
CA THR A 45 -7.06 -1.83 -10.60
C THR A 45 -6.99 -1.28 -12.03
N LEU A 46 -6.97 0.04 -12.20
CA LEU A 46 -6.82 0.69 -13.51
C LEU A 46 -5.46 0.39 -14.12
N ILE A 47 -4.39 0.45 -13.34
CA ILE A 47 -3.05 0.07 -13.81
C ILE A 47 -3.12 -1.36 -14.33
N ARG A 48 -3.65 -2.30 -13.53
CA ARG A 48 -3.77 -3.70 -13.92
C ARG A 48 -4.58 -3.89 -15.21
N ASP A 49 -5.77 -3.31 -15.27
CA ASP A 49 -6.75 -3.58 -16.32
C ASP A 49 -6.42 -2.83 -17.62
N GLU A 50 -5.65 -1.75 -17.56
CA GLU A 50 -5.30 -0.94 -18.74
C GLU A 50 -3.95 -1.29 -19.37
N VAL A 51 -3.10 -2.08 -18.70
CA VAL A 51 -1.85 -2.56 -19.30
C VAL A 51 -2.13 -3.27 -20.63
N GLY A 52 -1.44 -2.86 -21.69
CA GLY A 52 -1.51 -3.48 -23.01
C GLY A 52 -2.69 -3.03 -23.87
N LYS A 53 -3.59 -2.17 -23.37
CA LYS A 53 -4.67 -1.60 -24.19
C LYS A 53 -4.17 -0.45 -25.07
N ALA A 54 -4.57 -0.46 -26.34
CA ALA A 54 -4.30 0.65 -27.24
C ALA A 54 -5.01 1.93 -26.75
N ASN A 55 -4.32 3.07 -26.82
CA ASN A 55 -4.83 4.39 -26.40
C ASN A 55 -5.23 4.52 -24.92
N SER A 56 -4.67 3.68 -24.03
CA SER A 56 -4.82 3.88 -22.59
C SER A 56 -4.01 5.10 -22.10
N SER A 57 -4.56 5.76 -21.08
CA SER A 57 -3.90 6.78 -20.26
C SER A 57 -2.76 6.21 -19.40
N ILE A 58 -2.67 4.89 -19.25
CA ILE A 58 -1.69 4.16 -18.46
C ILE A 58 -0.86 3.28 -19.39
N ARG A 59 0.46 3.46 -19.37
CA ARG A 59 1.40 2.72 -20.19
C ARG A 59 2.47 2.09 -19.34
N VAL A 60 2.66 0.79 -19.52
CA VAL A 60 3.79 0.03 -18.94
C VAL A 60 4.74 -0.32 -20.07
N ARG A 61 6.03 -0.44 -19.76
CA ARG A 61 7.04 -0.98 -20.69
C ARG A 61 6.51 -2.25 -21.37
N ARG A 62 6.64 -2.31 -22.70
CA ARG A 62 6.19 -3.45 -23.50
C ARG A 62 6.91 -4.73 -23.06
N GLY A 63 6.12 -5.78 -22.82
CA GLY A 63 6.64 -7.09 -22.39
C GLY A 63 6.98 -7.19 -20.90
N ALA A 64 6.76 -6.13 -20.11
CA ALA A 64 6.94 -6.20 -18.66
C ALA A 64 5.91 -7.16 -18.04
N ARG A 65 6.38 -8.07 -17.21
CA ARG A 65 5.55 -8.94 -16.37
C ARG A 65 5.05 -8.13 -15.20
N MET A 66 3.75 -8.18 -14.94
CA MET A 66 3.12 -7.50 -13.83
C MET A 66 2.54 -8.55 -12.89
N GLY A 67 2.80 -8.41 -11.60
CA GLY A 67 2.24 -9.28 -10.57
C GLY A 67 1.45 -8.48 -9.54
N PHE A 68 0.34 -9.07 -9.10
CA PHE A 68 -0.57 -8.48 -8.14
C PHE A 68 -1.23 -9.60 -7.32
N VAL A 69 -1.52 -9.33 -6.06
CA VAL A 69 -2.26 -10.26 -5.20
C VAL A 69 -3.76 -9.98 -5.38
N ALA A 70 -4.43 -10.84 -6.14
CA ALA A 70 -5.84 -10.63 -6.50
C ALA A 70 -6.81 -11.23 -5.48
N GLN A 71 -6.49 -12.43 -5.00
CA GLN A 71 -7.37 -13.32 -4.24
C GLN A 71 -6.53 -14.25 -3.37
N GLU A 72 -7.17 -14.85 -2.37
CA GLU A 72 -6.58 -15.94 -1.59
C GLU A 72 -6.23 -17.13 -2.50
N ALA A 73 -5.18 -17.88 -2.14
CA ALA A 73 -4.90 -19.15 -2.78
C ALA A 73 -6.12 -20.09 -2.70
N PRO A 74 -6.35 -20.94 -3.73
CA PRO A 74 -7.51 -21.80 -3.78
C PRO A 74 -7.50 -22.85 -2.67
N GLN A 75 -8.69 -23.27 -2.23
CA GLN A 75 -8.85 -24.37 -1.26
C GLN A 75 -8.74 -25.71 -1.98
N VAL A 76 -7.50 -26.17 -2.18
CA VAL A 76 -7.19 -27.41 -2.88
C VAL A 76 -6.33 -28.34 -2.02
N ASP A 77 -6.23 -29.59 -2.45
CA ASP A 77 -5.44 -30.62 -1.78
C ASP A 77 -3.94 -30.53 -2.08
N THR A 78 -3.56 -29.66 -3.03
CA THR A 78 -2.17 -29.38 -3.40
C THR A 78 -1.39 -28.78 -2.22
N PRO A 79 -0.16 -29.23 -1.96
CA PRO A 79 0.73 -28.64 -0.98
C PRO A 79 0.99 -27.15 -1.22
N LEU A 80 1.19 -26.39 -0.15
CA LEU A 80 1.44 -24.95 -0.25
C LEU A 80 2.64 -24.60 -1.12
N LEU A 81 3.74 -25.33 -0.99
CA LEU A 81 4.97 -25.09 -1.75
C LEU A 81 4.76 -25.27 -3.25
N GLU A 82 4.01 -26.29 -3.64
CA GLU A 82 3.68 -26.53 -5.05
C GLU A 82 2.80 -25.40 -5.62
N LEU A 83 1.88 -24.85 -4.84
CA LEU A 83 1.09 -23.68 -5.27
C LEU A 83 1.94 -22.44 -5.50
N VAL A 84 2.96 -22.21 -4.66
CA VAL A 84 3.89 -21.09 -4.82
C VAL A 84 4.78 -21.30 -6.05
N LEU A 85 5.33 -22.50 -6.23
CA LEU A 85 6.15 -22.83 -7.40
C LEU A 85 5.36 -22.66 -8.71
N ALA A 86 4.07 -23.06 -8.70
CA ALA A 86 3.18 -22.92 -9.84
C ALA A 86 2.90 -21.47 -10.26
N ALA A 87 3.24 -20.48 -9.42
CA ALA A 87 3.14 -19.07 -9.79
C ALA A 87 4.17 -18.65 -10.86
N ASP A 88 5.26 -19.42 -11.02
CA ASP A 88 6.15 -19.34 -12.18
C ASP A 88 5.77 -20.45 -13.17
N GLU A 89 4.90 -20.09 -14.13
CA GLU A 89 4.37 -21.01 -15.13
C GLU A 89 5.47 -21.54 -16.06
N GLU A 90 6.44 -20.71 -16.43
CA GLU A 90 7.55 -21.08 -17.32
C GLU A 90 8.43 -22.13 -16.64
N MET A 91 8.89 -21.83 -15.43
CA MET A 91 9.74 -22.74 -14.66
C MET A 91 9.01 -24.06 -14.38
N THR A 92 7.76 -24.00 -13.94
CA THR A 92 6.96 -25.20 -13.62
C THR A 92 6.73 -26.06 -14.86
N SER A 93 6.45 -25.44 -16.00
CA SER A 93 6.27 -26.15 -17.28
C SER A 93 7.55 -26.84 -17.71
N LEU A 94 8.69 -26.15 -17.66
CA LEU A 94 10.00 -26.69 -18.04
C LEU A 94 10.45 -27.84 -17.14
N LEU A 95 10.24 -27.74 -15.82
CA LEU A 95 10.56 -28.83 -14.89
C LEU A 95 9.73 -30.09 -15.18
N LYS A 96 8.43 -29.95 -15.43
CA LYS A 96 7.55 -31.08 -15.80
C LYS A 96 7.93 -31.67 -17.15
N GLU A 97 8.28 -30.82 -18.12
CA GLU A 97 8.71 -31.28 -19.44
C GLU A 97 10.04 -32.03 -19.35
N ALA A 98 10.99 -31.57 -18.53
CA ALA A 98 12.27 -32.25 -18.32
C ALA A 98 12.13 -33.69 -17.81
N GLU A 99 11.06 -34.00 -17.05
CA GLU A 99 10.79 -35.37 -16.55
C GLU A 99 10.32 -36.34 -17.64
N THR A 100 9.76 -35.82 -18.73
CA THR A 100 9.05 -36.62 -19.75
C THR A 100 9.62 -36.47 -21.16
N ALA A 101 10.49 -35.49 -21.40
CA ALA A 101 11.13 -35.28 -22.68
C ALA A 101 12.12 -36.41 -23.01
N GLU A 102 12.04 -36.91 -24.25
CA GLU A 102 12.93 -37.98 -24.76
C GLU A 102 13.95 -37.46 -25.80
N ASP A 103 13.66 -36.35 -26.47
CA ASP A 103 14.54 -35.77 -27.50
C ASP A 103 15.77 -35.09 -26.85
N PRO A 104 17.01 -35.53 -27.14
CA PRO A 104 18.21 -34.98 -26.54
C PRO A 104 18.40 -33.47 -26.77
N GLN A 105 18.00 -32.96 -27.93
CA GLN A 105 18.13 -31.53 -28.22
C GLN A 105 17.14 -30.72 -27.36
N ARG A 106 15.88 -31.15 -27.30
CA ARG A 106 14.88 -30.52 -26.44
C ARG A 106 15.26 -30.55 -24.96
N ILE A 107 15.77 -31.67 -24.47
CA ILE A 107 16.26 -31.80 -23.08
C ILE A 107 17.37 -30.77 -22.81
N ALA A 108 18.33 -30.62 -23.72
CA ALA A 108 19.41 -29.63 -23.58
C ALA A 108 18.86 -28.19 -23.55
N ASP A 109 17.91 -27.86 -24.44
CA ASP A 109 17.27 -26.54 -24.49
C ASP A 109 16.50 -26.24 -23.19
N ILE A 110 15.77 -27.22 -22.64
CA ILE A 110 15.06 -27.09 -21.36
C ILE A 110 16.02 -26.82 -20.22
N HIS A 111 17.08 -27.63 -20.07
CA HIS A 111 18.04 -27.46 -18.99
C HIS A 111 18.85 -26.16 -19.10
N MET A 112 19.13 -25.70 -20.32
CA MET A 112 19.76 -24.38 -20.56
C MET A 112 18.82 -23.27 -20.09
N ARG A 113 17.53 -23.34 -20.46
CA ARG A 113 16.54 -22.34 -20.03
C ARG A 113 16.32 -22.35 -18.52
N LEU A 114 16.25 -23.53 -17.90
CA LEU A 114 16.15 -23.66 -16.44
C LEU A 114 17.36 -23.07 -15.72
N ALA A 115 18.57 -23.18 -16.29
CA ALA A 115 19.75 -22.53 -15.72
C ALA A 115 19.69 -21.00 -15.84
N GLU A 116 19.21 -20.46 -16.96
CA GLU A 116 19.05 -19.01 -17.17
C GLU A 116 18.07 -18.37 -16.19
N ILE A 117 16.97 -19.04 -15.87
CA ILE A 117 15.92 -18.54 -14.97
C ILE A 117 16.11 -18.96 -13.51
N ASP A 118 17.25 -19.59 -13.19
CA ASP A 118 17.54 -20.13 -11.86
C ASP A 118 16.42 -21.07 -11.34
N GLY A 119 15.97 -21.99 -12.19
CA GLY A 119 14.84 -22.88 -11.94
C GLY A 119 15.15 -23.97 -10.90
N TYR A 120 16.40 -24.45 -10.83
CA TYR A 120 16.79 -25.49 -9.86
C TYR A 120 16.81 -25.00 -8.41
N SER A 121 16.98 -23.70 -8.19
CA SER A 121 16.89 -23.10 -6.85
C SER A 121 15.45 -22.79 -6.44
N GLY A 122 14.48 -23.02 -7.34
CA GLY A 122 13.08 -22.60 -7.18
C GLY A 122 12.47 -23.05 -5.86
N GLU A 123 12.63 -24.33 -5.49
CA GLU A 123 12.11 -24.86 -4.22
C GLU A 123 12.72 -24.16 -2.99
N ALA A 124 14.03 -23.95 -2.99
CA ALA A 124 14.72 -23.27 -1.90
C ALA A 124 14.31 -21.79 -1.80
N ARG A 125 14.18 -21.09 -2.93
CA ARG A 125 13.71 -19.70 -2.98
C ARG A 125 12.27 -19.57 -2.51
N ALA A 126 11.37 -20.42 -3.00
CA ALA A 126 9.97 -20.44 -2.58
C ALA A 126 9.85 -20.72 -1.07
N SER A 127 10.61 -21.70 -0.56
CA SER A 127 10.63 -22.03 0.86
C SER A 127 11.13 -20.86 1.71
N ALA A 128 12.19 -20.17 1.29
CA ALA A 128 12.72 -19.01 2.00
C ALA A 128 11.70 -17.86 2.07
N ILE A 129 10.99 -17.58 0.97
CA ILE A 129 9.91 -16.59 0.93
C ILE A 129 8.78 -16.98 1.89
N MET A 130 8.34 -18.24 1.85
CA MET A 130 7.26 -18.71 2.72
C MET A 130 7.66 -18.64 4.20
N VAL A 131 8.85 -19.13 4.57
CA VAL A 131 9.33 -19.03 5.95
C VAL A 131 9.44 -17.57 6.40
N GLY A 132 9.91 -16.67 5.53
CA GLY A 132 9.95 -15.24 5.79
C GLY A 132 8.56 -14.61 6.02
N LEU A 133 7.52 -15.13 5.37
CA LEU A 133 6.12 -14.74 5.60
C LEU A 133 5.48 -15.44 6.81
N GLY A 134 6.25 -16.19 7.58
CA GLY A 134 5.86 -16.79 8.85
C GLY A 134 5.35 -18.22 8.78
N PHE A 135 5.51 -18.94 7.65
CA PHE A 135 5.19 -20.37 7.57
C PHE A 135 6.28 -21.23 8.27
N GLU A 136 5.88 -22.30 8.94
CA GLU A 136 6.83 -23.30 9.44
C GLU A 136 7.24 -24.26 8.32
N GLN A 137 8.44 -24.86 8.38
CA GLN A 137 8.88 -25.80 7.32
C GLN A 137 7.92 -26.97 7.10
N GLU A 138 7.27 -27.44 8.17
CA GLU A 138 6.29 -28.52 8.10
C GLU A 138 5.02 -28.11 7.34
N ASP A 139 4.66 -26.82 7.36
CA ASP A 139 3.48 -26.29 6.66
C ASP A 139 3.60 -26.33 5.14
N LEU A 140 4.81 -26.22 4.60
CA LEU A 140 5.06 -26.14 3.15
C LEU A 140 4.54 -27.38 2.42
N ARG A 141 4.53 -28.54 3.09
CA ARG A 141 4.09 -29.83 2.53
C ARG A 141 2.61 -30.13 2.79
N ARG A 142 1.94 -29.29 3.58
CA ARG A 142 0.54 -29.50 3.95
C ARG A 142 -0.41 -28.95 2.88
N PRO A 143 -1.57 -29.58 2.67
CA PRO A 143 -2.57 -29.12 1.71
C PRO A 143 -3.11 -27.72 2.01
N ALA A 144 -3.33 -26.91 0.97
CA ALA A 144 -3.87 -25.55 1.13
C ALA A 144 -5.24 -25.47 1.78
N ARG A 145 -6.09 -26.49 1.63
CA ARG A 145 -7.40 -26.58 2.28
C ARG A 145 -7.35 -26.57 3.82
N GLU A 146 -6.22 -26.93 4.42
CA GLU A 146 -6.06 -26.97 5.89
C GLU A 146 -5.82 -25.58 6.50
N PHE A 147 -5.48 -24.59 5.66
CA PHE A 147 -5.11 -23.26 6.10
C PHE A 147 -6.29 -22.29 6.02
N SER A 148 -6.32 -21.33 6.97
CA SER A 148 -7.34 -20.28 6.97
C SER A 148 -7.17 -19.32 5.78
N GLY A 149 -8.19 -18.50 5.50
CA GLY A 149 -8.14 -17.54 4.39
C GLY A 149 -6.96 -16.57 4.48
N GLY A 150 -6.63 -16.10 5.69
CA GLY A 150 -5.46 -15.24 5.90
C GLY A 150 -4.14 -15.93 5.56
N TRP A 151 -3.97 -17.20 5.91
CA TRP A 151 -2.79 -17.98 5.52
C TRP A 151 -2.75 -18.21 4.00
N ARG A 152 -3.89 -18.54 3.38
CA ARG A 152 -3.96 -18.65 1.91
C ARG A 152 -3.72 -17.34 1.19
N MET A 153 -4.01 -16.19 1.81
CA MET A 153 -3.59 -14.88 1.30
C MET A 153 -2.07 -14.71 1.37
N ARG A 154 -1.41 -15.19 2.44
CA ARG A 154 0.06 -15.21 2.51
C ARG A 154 0.67 -16.13 1.44
N VAL A 155 0.04 -17.26 1.11
CA VAL A 155 0.47 -18.12 -0.02
C VAL A 155 0.35 -17.38 -1.34
N ALA A 156 -0.75 -16.67 -1.58
CA ALA A 156 -0.93 -15.87 -2.79
C ALA A 156 0.13 -14.75 -2.90
N LEU A 157 0.43 -14.08 -1.78
CA LEU A 157 1.55 -13.13 -1.70
C LEU A 157 2.89 -13.83 -2.02
N ALA A 158 3.17 -14.97 -1.41
CA ALA A 158 4.39 -15.75 -1.65
C ALA A 158 4.56 -16.09 -3.14
N GLY A 159 3.49 -16.54 -3.82
CA GLY A 159 3.52 -16.84 -5.25
C GLY A 159 3.86 -15.62 -6.11
N VAL A 160 3.29 -14.45 -5.81
CA VAL A 160 3.58 -13.21 -6.54
C VAL A 160 5.00 -12.72 -6.29
N LEU A 161 5.53 -12.86 -5.06
CA LEU A 161 6.93 -12.54 -4.77
C LEU A 161 7.89 -13.51 -5.47
N PHE A 162 7.54 -14.80 -5.48
CA PHE A 162 8.33 -15.86 -6.11
C PHE A 162 8.48 -15.68 -7.62
N SER A 163 7.40 -15.29 -8.32
CA SER A 163 7.43 -15.08 -9.78
C SER A 163 8.23 -13.85 -10.22
N ALA A 164 8.64 -12.99 -9.28
CA ALA A 164 9.52 -11.84 -9.49
C ALA A 164 9.14 -10.98 -10.74
N PRO A 165 7.92 -10.43 -10.80
CA PRO A 165 7.48 -9.56 -11.90
C PRO A 165 8.32 -8.27 -12.03
N ASP A 166 8.37 -7.70 -13.24
CA ASP A 166 9.03 -6.41 -13.50
C ASP A 166 8.31 -5.22 -12.82
N LEU A 167 7.00 -5.36 -12.62
CA LEU A 167 6.15 -4.44 -11.86
C LEU A 167 5.34 -5.21 -10.82
N LEU A 168 5.74 -5.10 -9.56
CA LEU A 168 5.05 -5.68 -8.41
C LEU A 168 4.05 -4.67 -7.84
N ILE A 169 2.78 -5.06 -7.74
CA ILE A 169 1.72 -4.23 -7.17
C ILE A 169 1.14 -4.91 -5.91
N LEU A 170 1.18 -4.19 -4.78
CA LEU A 170 0.70 -4.68 -3.48
C LEU A 170 -0.31 -3.69 -2.90
N ASP A 171 -1.49 -4.19 -2.48
CA ASP A 171 -2.52 -3.38 -1.80
C ASP A 171 -2.62 -3.82 -0.35
N GLU A 172 -2.09 -3.01 0.58
CA GLU A 172 -2.05 -3.27 2.03
C GLU A 172 -1.53 -4.69 2.39
N PRO A 173 -0.32 -5.07 1.94
CA PRO A 173 0.17 -6.45 2.08
C PRO A 173 0.43 -6.87 3.54
N THR A 174 0.62 -5.92 4.46
CA THR A 174 0.89 -6.18 5.88
C THR A 174 -0.35 -6.56 6.68
N ASN A 175 -1.57 -6.32 6.16
CA ASN A 175 -2.82 -6.62 6.87
C ASN A 175 -2.97 -8.09 7.29
N TYR A 176 -2.29 -9.00 6.59
CA TYR A 176 -2.34 -10.43 6.85
C TYR A 176 -1.07 -10.96 7.51
N LEU A 177 -0.08 -10.10 7.75
CA LEU A 177 1.21 -10.46 8.32
C LEU A 177 1.25 -10.18 9.82
N ASP A 178 2.02 -10.97 10.54
CA ASP A 178 2.45 -10.63 11.90
C ASP A 178 3.64 -9.66 11.81
N LEU A 179 4.11 -9.20 12.97
CA LEU A 179 5.20 -8.23 13.05
C LEU A 179 6.47 -8.72 12.35
N GLU A 180 6.81 -10.01 12.52
CA GLU A 180 8.00 -10.62 11.92
C GLU A 180 7.87 -10.73 10.40
N GLY A 181 6.74 -11.23 9.91
CA GLY A 181 6.47 -11.32 8.47
C GLY A 181 6.39 -9.95 7.80
N ALA A 182 5.83 -8.94 8.48
CA ALA A 182 5.82 -7.57 7.99
C ALA A 182 7.24 -6.98 7.89
N ALA A 183 8.06 -7.17 8.92
CA ALA A 183 9.47 -6.73 8.91
C ALA A 183 10.30 -7.47 7.84
N TRP A 184 10.04 -8.75 7.62
CA TRP A 184 10.67 -9.50 6.53
C TRP A 184 10.26 -8.95 5.16
N LEU A 185 8.96 -8.67 4.96
CA LEU A 185 8.47 -8.09 3.72
C LEU A 185 9.08 -6.70 3.46
N GLU A 186 9.25 -5.87 4.50
CA GLU A 186 9.93 -4.58 4.39
C GLU A 186 11.34 -4.72 3.78
N GLU A 187 12.14 -5.65 4.31
CA GLU A 187 13.50 -5.90 3.83
C GLU A 187 13.48 -6.46 2.41
N TYR A 188 12.60 -7.44 2.15
CA TYR A 188 12.45 -8.02 0.82
C TYR A 188 12.11 -6.96 -0.24
N LEU A 189 11.17 -6.06 0.05
CA LEU A 189 10.77 -5.00 -0.89
C LEU A 189 11.89 -3.99 -1.13
N ARG A 190 12.74 -3.73 -0.13
CA ARG A 190 13.92 -2.86 -0.27
C ARG A 190 14.92 -3.45 -1.26
N GLU A 191 15.20 -4.75 -1.14
CA GLU A 191 16.19 -5.46 -1.97
C GLU A 191 15.63 -5.96 -3.30
N TYR A 192 14.32 -5.89 -3.49
CA TYR A 192 13.66 -6.38 -4.70
C TYR A 192 14.32 -5.79 -5.97
N PRO A 193 14.57 -6.57 -7.03
CA PRO A 193 15.34 -6.07 -8.18
C PRO A 193 14.54 -5.15 -9.12
N HIS A 194 13.21 -5.21 -9.10
CA HIS A 194 12.36 -4.55 -10.09
C HIS A 194 11.51 -3.41 -9.52
N THR A 195 10.49 -2.95 -10.23
CA THR A 195 9.66 -1.82 -9.78
C THR A 195 8.59 -2.30 -8.81
N VAL A 196 8.33 -1.57 -7.72
CA VAL A 196 7.29 -1.88 -6.74
C VAL A 196 6.34 -0.70 -6.60
N ILE A 197 5.03 -0.95 -6.58
CA ILE A 197 4.01 -0.03 -6.12
C ILE A 197 3.27 -0.69 -4.96
N CYS A 198 3.43 -0.16 -3.75
CA CYS A 198 2.73 -0.68 -2.57
C CYS A 198 1.83 0.38 -1.95
N VAL A 199 0.60 0.01 -1.63
CA VAL A 199 -0.27 0.79 -0.73
C VAL A 199 -0.05 0.26 0.67
N SER A 200 0.21 1.16 1.62
CA SER A 200 0.34 0.81 3.03
C SER A 200 -0.09 1.97 3.90
N HIS A 201 -0.80 1.66 4.98
CA HIS A 201 -1.05 2.58 6.08
C HIS A 201 0.09 2.65 7.10
N ASP A 202 1.06 1.73 7.01
CA ASP A 202 2.23 1.69 7.88
C ASP A 202 3.29 2.69 7.39
N ARG A 203 3.51 3.73 8.20
CA ARG A 203 4.47 4.81 7.92
C ARG A 203 5.91 4.30 8.01
N GLU A 204 6.20 3.40 8.94
CA GLU A 204 7.55 2.87 9.14
C GLU A 204 7.94 1.97 7.99
N MET A 205 7.04 1.07 7.57
CA MET A 205 7.22 0.25 6.38
C MET A 205 7.54 1.12 5.17
N LEU A 206 6.75 2.17 4.92
CA LEU A 206 6.99 3.08 3.78
C LEU A 206 8.36 3.76 3.90
N ASN A 207 8.72 4.28 5.07
CA ASN A 207 10.02 4.93 5.26
C ASN A 207 11.21 3.96 5.07
N ARG A 208 11.04 2.68 5.38
CA ARG A 208 12.11 1.67 5.34
C ARG A 208 12.23 0.94 4.02
N SER A 209 11.13 0.80 3.26
CA SER A 209 11.09 -0.04 2.05
C SER A 209 10.95 0.76 0.75
N VAL A 210 10.49 2.02 0.79
CA VAL A 210 10.24 2.79 -0.43
C VAL A 210 11.30 3.87 -0.70
N THR A 211 11.48 4.16 -1.99
CA THR A 211 12.38 5.20 -2.50
C THR A 211 11.63 6.48 -2.85
N HIS A 212 10.35 6.35 -3.19
CA HIS A 212 9.48 7.43 -3.65
C HIS A 212 8.07 7.25 -3.07
N ILE A 213 7.35 8.35 -2.96
CA ILE A 213 5.93 8.37 -2.60
C ILE A 213 5.14 8.90 -3.79
N LEU A 214 4.14 8.14 -4.24
CA LEU A 214 3.10 8.59 -5.15
C LEU A 214 1.91 9.04 -4.31
N ALA A 215 1.71 10.35 -4.19
CA ALA A 215 0.58 10.91 -3.45
C ALA A 215 -0.63 11.09 -4.37
N LEU A 216 -1.78 10.59 -3.93
CA LEU A 216 -3.09 10.82 -4.54
C LEU A 216 -3.87 11.83 -3.69
N ASP A 217 -3.77 13.09 -4.07
CA ASP A 217 -4.40 14.24 -3.43
C ASP A 217 -5.14 15.09 -4.48
N ASP A 218 -6.31 15.65 -4.12
CA ASP A 218 -7.13 16.50 -5.01
C ASP A 218 -7.35 15.91 -6.42
N LYS A 219 -7.57 14.58 -6.48
CA LYS A 219 -7.79 13.82 -7.73
C LYS A 219 -6.61 13.84 -8.71
N LYS A 220 -5.43 14.24 -8.23
CA LYS A 220 -4.18 14.28 -8.98
C LYS A 220 -3.17 13.33 -8.37
N LEU A 221 -2.17 13.00 -9.18
CA LEU A 221 -1.05 12.17 -8.79
C LEU A 221 0.20 13.04 -8.76
N GLU A 222 1.01 12.87 -7.72
CA GLU A 222 2.29 13.54 -7.62
C GLU A 222 3.35 12.64 -7.00
N VAL A 223 4.55 12.65 -7.57
CA VAL A 223 5.67 11.83 -7.11
C VAL A 223 6.63 12.66 -6.28
N PHE A 224 7.01 12.13 -5.12
CA PHE A 224 7.97 12.71 -4.21
C PHE A 224 9.14 11.75 -4.00
N VAL A 225 10.37 12.26 -4.08
CA VAL A 225 11.58 11.51 -3.71
C VAL A 225 11.68 11.41 -2.18
N GLY A 226 11.98 10.20 -1.69
CA GLY A 226 12.11 9.84 -0.28
C GLY A 226 10.93 9.02 0.24
N GLY A 227 11.03 8.63 1.51
CA GLY A 227 9.95 7.94 2.23
C GLY A 227 8.80 8.85 2.64
N TYR A 228 7.90 8.30 3.46
CA TYR A 228 6.69 8.96 3.95
C TYR A 228 6.98 10.28 4.70
N ASP A 229 7.99 10.30 5.57
CA ASP A 229 8.30 11.49 6.38
C ASP A 229 8.84 12.63 5.53
N ALA A 230 9.66 12.31 4.52
CA ALA A 230 10.15 13.29 3.56
C ALA A 230 9.00 13.88 2.73
N TYR A 231 8.03 13.05 2.35
CA TYR A 231 6.79 13.50 1.71
C TYR A 231 6.00 14.44 2.62
N LEU A 232 5.75 14.08 3.88
CA LEU A 232 5.01 14.93 4.82
C LEU A 232 5.70 16.29 5.03
N LYS A 233 7.03 16.29 5.17
CA LYS A 233 7.81 17.52 5.29
C LYS A 233 7.64 18.41 4.05
N LYS A 234 7.82 17.86 2.85
CA LYS A 234 7.62 18.60 1.59
C LYS A 234 6.19 19.12 1.43
N LYS A 235 5.20 18.32 1.83
CA LYS A 235 3.78 18.72 1.81
C LYS A 235 3.52 19.89 2.75
N ALA A 236 4.04 19.83 3.98
CA ALA A 236 3.92 20.92 4.95
C ALA A 236 4.62 22.21 4.48
N GLU A 237 5.82 22.11 3.92
CA GLU A 237 6.55 23.26 3.35
C GLU A 237 5.77 23.94 2.22
N ARG A 238 5.22 23.15 1.29
CA ARG A 238 4.38 23.67 0.21
C ARG A 238 3.09 24.30 0.71
N MET A 239 2.46 23.70 1.71
CA MET A 239 1.25 24.24 2.31
C MET A 239 1.54 25.58 3.00
N ALA A 240 2.61 25.66 3.80
CA ALA A 240 3.03 26.90 4.45
C ALA A 240 3.35 28.01 3.43
N LEU A 241 4.01 27.66 2.32
CA LEU A 241 4.26 28.58 1.22
C LEU A 241 2.96 29.08 0.59
N ALA A 242 2.01 28.19 0.29
CA ALA A 242 0.71 28.53 -0.28
C ALA A 242 -0.10 29.44 0.64
N VAL A 243 -0.15 29.14 1.94
CA VAL A 243 -0.80 29.98 2.97
C VAL A 243 -0.16 31.37 3.01
N GLY A 244 1.18 31.44 3.03
CA GLY A 244 1.90 32.72 3.05
C GLY A 244 1.67 33.56 1.79
N MET A 245 1.65 32.93 0.60
CA MET A 245 1.34 33.63 -0.65
C MET A 245 -0.11 34.11 -0.69
N LYS A 246 -1.07 33.29 -0.23
CA LYS A 246 -2.48 33.65 -0.14
C LYS A 246 -2.70 34.82 0.82
N ALA A 247 -2.08 34.81 2.00
CA ALA A 247 -2.16 35.92 2.95
C ALA A 247 -1.62 37.24 2.36
N LYS A 248 -0.50 37.20 1.62
CA LYS A 248 0.04 38.37 0.91
C LYS A 248 -0.93 38.87 -0.18
N GLN A 249 -1.49 37.94 -0.95
CA GLN A 249 -2.47 38.27 -1.98
C GLN A 249 -3.74 38.89 -1.39
N ASP A 250 -4.26 38.33 -0.29
CA ASP A 250 -5.48 38.82 0.36
C ASP A 250 -5.26 40.20 0.98
N ALA A 251 -4.08 40.45 1.58
CA ALA A 251 -3.69 41.78 2.05
C ALA A 251 -3.61 42.79 0.90
N GLN A 252 -3.07 42.40 -0.26
CA GLN A 252 -3.01 43.23 -1.46
C GLN A 252 -4.41 43.51 -2.02
N LYS A 253 -5.28 42.50 -2.10
CA LYS A 253 -6.68 42.63 -2.51
C LYS A 253 -7.43 43.58 -1.59
N ALA A 254 -7.29 43.42 -0.27
CA ALA A 254 -7.91 44.31 0.71
C ALA A 254 -7.41 45.75 0.59
N HIS A 255 -6.12 45.97 0.31
CA HIS A 255 -5.57 47.31 0.09
C HIS A 255 -6.12 47.97 -1.19
N LEU A 256 -6.16 47.22 -2.30
CA LEU A 256 -6.74 47.68 -3.55
C LEU A 256 -8.23 48.00 -3.38
N GLN A 257 -8.99 47.13 -2.72
CA GLN A 257 -10.40 47.32 -2.44
C GLN A 257 -10.66 48.58 -1.62
N LYS A 258 -9.93 48.80 -0.52
CA LYS A 258 -10.03 50.03 0.29
C LYS A 258 -9.77 51.30 -0.52
N PHE A 259 -8.84 51.27 -1.47
CA PHE A 259 -8.59 52.41 -2.36
C PHE A 259 -9.75 52.63 -3.34
N ILE A 260 -10.26 51.55 -3.94
CA ILE A 260 -11.41 51.61 -4.84
C ILE A 260 -12.60 52.22 -4.09
N ASP A 261 -12.96 51.68 -2.93
CA ASP A 261 -14.10 52.16 -2.13
C ASP A 261 -13.98 53.64 -1.76
N ARG A 262 -12.76 54.10 -1.42
CA ARG A 262 -12.51 55.49 -1.01
C ARG A 262 -12.56 56.50 -2.16
N PHE A 263 -12.20 56.09 -3.37
CA PHE A 263 -12.00 57.01 -4.50
C PHE A 263 -12.95 56.78 -5.68
N ARG A 264 -13.85 55.80 -5.61
CA ARG A 264 -14.83 55.48 -6.68
C ARG A 264 -15.71 56.66 -7.08
N ALA A 265 -16.11 57.50 -6.11
CA ALA A 265 -17.00 58.64 -6.32
C ALA A 265 -16.28 59.97 -6.63
N LYS A 266 -14.94 60.02 -6.61
CA LYS A 266 -14.17 61.25 -6.88
C LYS A 266 -13.70 61.30 -8.33
N ALA A 267 -14.23 62.25 -9.10
CA ALA A 267 -13.89 62.44 -10.52
C ALA A 267 -12.38 62.57 -10.78
N SER A 268 -11.63 63.25 -9.89
CA SER A 268 -10.18 63.44 -10.03
C SER A 268 -9.33 62.16 -9.88
N LYS A 269 -9.91 61.07 -9.36
CA LYS A 269 -9.22 59.79 -9.11
C LYS A 269 -9.89 58.60 -9.80
N ALA A 270 -10.91 58.84 -10.63
CA ALA A 270 -11.70 57.81 -11.31
C ALA A 270 -10.85 56.89 -12.20
N ALA A 271 -9.90 57.43 -12.97
CA ALA A 271 -9.01 56.63 -13.82
C ALA A 271 -8.10 55.68 -13.01
N GLN A 272 -7.60 56.14 -11.85
CA GLN A 272 -6.77 55.33 -10.95
C GLN A 272 -7.60 54.23 -10.26
N ALA A 273 -8.84 54.53 -9.88
CA ALA A 273 -9.76 53.54 -9.32
C ALA A 273 -10.13 52.46 -10.37
N GLN A 274 -10.44 52.84 -11.61
CA GLN A 274 -10.71 51.88 -12.70
C GLN A 274 -9.52 50.99 -13.01
N SER A 275 -8.29 51.52 -13.00
CA SER A 275 -7.07 50.73 -13.20
C SER A 275 -6.91 49.64 -12.12
N ARG A 276 -7.15 49.97 -10.86
CA ARG A 276 -7.06 49.02 -9.74
C ARG A 276 -8.20 47.99 -9.73
N ILE A 277 -9.40 48.34 -10.20
CA ILE A 277 -10.48 47.37 -10.45
C ILE A 277 -10.03 46.30 -11.44
N LYS A 278 -9.48 46.73 -12.59
CA LYS A 278 -8.94 45.80 -13.59
C LYS A 278 -7.78 44.95 -13.07
N GLN A 279 -6.94 45.50 -12.19
CA GLN A 279 -5.88 44.72 -11.54
C GLN A 279 -6.47 43.64 -10.63
N LEU A 280 -7.48 43.98 -9.82
CA LEU A 280 -8.14 43.05 -8.92
C LEU A 280 -8.87 41.93 -9.69
N GLU A 281 -9.56 42.27 -10.79
CA GLU A 281 -10.22 41.29 -11.68
C GLU A 281 -9.25 40.33 -12.37
N LYS A 282 -8.02 40.79 -12.65
CA LYS A 282 -6.98 39.95 -13.27
C LYS A 282 -6.19 39.11 -12.26
N MET A 283 -6.34 39.33 -10.95
CA MET A 283 -5.65 38.55 -9.93
C MET A 283 -6.27 37.15 -9.82
N GLN A 284 -5.55 36.13 -10.30
CA GLN A 284 -5.91 34.74 -10.11
C GLN A 284 -5.87 34.38 -8.62
N ASP A 285 -6.92 33.74 -8.11
CA ASP A 285 -6.94 33.30 -6.71
C ASP A 285 -5.95 32.16 -6.48
N ILE A 286 -5.12 32.32 -5.45
CA ILE A 286 -4.26 31.25 -4.97
C ILE A 286 -5.13 30.30 -4.14
N ALA A 287 -5.29 29.07 -4.63
CA ALA A 287 -5.92 28.01 -3.88
C ALA A 287 -4.95 27.50 -2.80
N VAL A 288 -5.38 27.55 -1.54
CA VAL A 288 -4.70 26.88 -0.43
C VAL A 288 -5.38 25.52 -0.26
N PRO A 289 -4.65 24.40 -0.36
CA PRO A 289 -5.21 23.09 -0.05
C PRO A 289 -5.78 23.11 1.36
N LEU A 290 -7.04 22.70 1.53
CA LEU A 290 -7.65 22.63 2.85
C LEU A 290 -6.91 21.59 3.68
N GLU A 291 -6.45 21.97 4.87
CA GLU A 291 -5.94 21.02 5.84
C GLU A 291 -7.11 20.09 6.22
N GLU A 292 -7.00 18.83 5.79
CA GLU A 292 -8.05 17.86 5.99
C GLU A 292 -8.12 17.51 7.48
N ARG A 293 -9.08 18.14 8.19
CA ARG A 293 -9.30 17.91 9.62
C ARG A 293 -9.59 16.42 9.86
N THR A 294 -8.70 15.75 10.59
CA THR A 294 -9.00 14.45 11.20
C THR A 294 -10.02 14.67 12.30
N VAL A 295 -11.16 13.97 12.25
CA VAL A 295 -12.12 14.00 13.35
C VAL A 295 -11.47 13.26 14.53
N PRO A 296 -11.25 13.91 15.68
CA PRO A 296 -10.71 13.22 16.84
C PRO A 296 -11.68 12.14 17.29
N PHE A 297 -11.16 10.96 17.61
CA PHE A 297 -11.93 9.96 18.34
C PHE A 297 -12.11 10.46 19.77
N VAL A 298 -13.36 10.65 20.19
CA VAL A 298 -13.70 10.99 21.56
C VAL A 298 -14.29 9.73 22.19
N PHE A 299 -13.64 9.26 23.24
CA PHE A 299 -14.17 8.22 24.10
C PHE A 299 -14.76 8.89 25.33
N ASP A 300 -15.96 8.48 25.74
CA ASP A 300 -16.56 8.98 26.97
C ASP A 300 -15.75 8.49 28.18
N ASN A 301 -15.69 9.31 29.23
CA ASN A 301 -15.04 8.89 30.46
C ASN A 301 -15.84 7.73 31.10
N PRO A 302 -15.18 6.61 31.45
CA PRO A 302 -15.86 5.48 32.08
C PRO A 302 -16.35 5.84 33.48
N VAL A 303 -17.34 5.08 33.96
CA VAL A 303 -17.78 5.13 35.36
C VAL A 303 -16.66 4.62 36.26
N GLU A 304 -16.42 5.26 37.40
CA GLU A 304 -15.47 4.77 38.40
C GLU A 304 -15.88 3.37 38.90
N LEU A 305 -15.03 2.37 38.61
CA LEU A 305 -15.16 1.00 39.08
C LEU A 305 -14.09 0.72 40.13
N ALA A 306 -14.32 -0.24 41.03
CA ALA A 306 -13.31 -0.66 41.99
C ALA A 306 -12.19 -1.46 41.31
N SER A 307 -10.94 -1.20 41.68
CA SER A 307 -9.80 -2.03 41.27
C SER A 307 -9.76 -3.35 42.07
N PRO A 308 -9.27 -4.46 41.46
CA PRO A 308 -8.90 -4.61 40.05
C PRO A 308 -10.12 -4.77 39.14
N LEU A 309 -10.03 -4.30 37.89
CA LEU A 309 -11.12 -4.39 36.91
C LEU A 309 -11.34 -5.81 36.44
N VAL A 310 -10.25 -6.51 36.12
CA VAL A 310 -10.28 -7.91 35.66
C VAL A 310 -9.13 -8.64 36.32
N VAL A 311 -9.39 -9.85 36.82
CA VAL A 311 -8.36 -10.77 37.31
C VAL A 311 -8.63 -12.15 36.70
N LEU A 312 -7.62 -12.67 36.02
CA LEU A 312 -7.48 -14.09 35.67
C LEU A 312 -6.40 -14.66 36.60
N ASP A 313 -6.67 -15.82 37.17
CA ASP A 313 -5.72 -16.53 38.03
C ASP A 313 -5.64 -17.99 37.58
N GLU A 314 -4.46 -18.37 37.05
CA GLU A 314 -4.15 -19.71 36.54
C GLU A 314 -5.24 -20.32 35.63
N CYS A 315 -5.88 -19.48 34.80
CA CYS A 315 -7.01 -19.90 33.98
C CYS A 315 -6.55 -20.62 32.69
N ASP A 316 -7.22 -21.71 32.34
CA ASP A 316 -7.07 -22.37 31.04
C ASP A 316 -8.14 -21.82 30.07
N LEU A 317 -7.70 -21.22 28.96
CA LEU A 317 -8.57 -20.53 27.99
C LEU A 317 -8.59 -21.28 26.65
N GLY A 318 -9.77 -21.56 26.11
CA GLY A 318 -9.92 -22.25 24.82
C GLY A 318 -11.35 -22.27 24.31
N TYR A 319 -11.53 -22.65 23.05
CA TYR A 319 -12.87 -22.73 22.41
C TYR A 319 -13.54 -24.09 22.56
N VAL A 320 -12.75 -25.14 22.85
CA VAL A 320 -13.22 -26.52 22.96
C VAL A 320 -12.82 -27.06 24.32
N GLU A 321 -13.78 -27.68 25.00
CA GLU A 321 -13.56 -28.29 26.31
C GLU A 321 -12.43 -29.33 26.24
N GLY A 322 -11.52 -29.28 27.21
CA GLY A 322 -10.35 -30.17 27.28
C GLY A 322 -9.21 -29.85 26.29
N LYS A 323 -9.35 -28.83 25.45
CA LYS A 323 -8.30 -28.38 24.52
C LYS A 323 -8.01 -26.87 24.70
N PRO A 324 -7.40 -26.47 25.84
CA PRO A 324 -7.07 -25.08 26.07
C PRO A 324 -6.01 -24.60 25.07
N VAL A 325 -6.24 -23.42 24.50
CA VAL A 325 -5.31 -22.70 23.61
C VAL A 325 -4.24 -22.01 24.44
N LEU A 326 -4.62 -21.40 25.56
CA LEU A 326 -3.72 -20.82 26.56
C LEU A 326 -3.90 -21.56 27.87
N LYS A 327 -2.80 -21.85 28.58
CA LYS A 327 -2.83 -22.61 29.84
C LYS A 327 -2.29 -21.77 30.98
N ARG A 328 -2.92 -21.86 32.15
CA ARG A 328 -2.51 -21.19 33.40
C ARG A 328 -2.24 -19.70 33.21
N VAL A 329 -3.16 -19.01 32.56
CA VAL A 329 -3.07 -17.57 32.33
C VAL A 329 -3.42 -16.83 33.61
N SER A 330 -2.48 -16.03 34.10
CA SER A 330 -2.72 -15.04 35.16
C SER A 330 -2.57 -13.63 34.59
N LEU A 331 -3.60 -12.81 34.72
CA LEU A 331 -3.67 -11.44 34.19
C LEU A 331 -4.44 -10.57 35.18
N ARG A 332 -3.93 -9.38 35.47
CA ARG A 332 -4.64 -8.37 36.26
C ARG A 332 -4.70 -7.08 35.45
N LEU A 333 -5.89 -6.51 35.35
CA LEU A 333 -6.15 -5.23 34.67
C LEU A 333 -6.62 -4.17 35.66
N ASP A 334 -6.00 -3.01 35.61
CA ASP A 334 -6.33 -1.81 36.39
C ASP A 334 -6.63 -0.61 35.45
N HIS A 335 -7.17 0.49 35.99
CA HIS A 335 -7.73 1.62 35.21
C HIS A 335 -6.75 2.29 34.23
N ASP A 336 -5.49 2.43 34.63
CA ASP A 336 -4.48 3.14 33.84
C ASP A 336 -3.69 2.22 32.91
N ASP A 337 -4.01 0.93 32.89
CA ASP A 337 -3.27 -0.03 32.08
C ASP A 337 -3.44 0.27 30.59
N ARG A 338 -2.33 0.14 29.86
CA ARG A 338 -2.25 0.20 28.40
C ARG A 338 -1.53 -1.05 27.93
N ILE A 339 -2.32 -2.06 27.57
CA ILE A 339 -1.79 -3.39 27.28
C ILE A 339 -1.83 -3.64 25.78
N VAL A 340 -0.68 -4.06 25.24
CA VAL A 340 -0.55 -4.54 23.88
C VAL A 340 -0.31 -6.04 23.93
N ILE A 341 -1.22 -6.82 23.35
CA ILE A 341 -1.07 -8.27 23.24
C ILE A 341 -0.35 -8.56 21.93
N ILE A 342 0.90 -9.02 22.04
CA ILE A 342 1.76 -9.36 20.90
C ILE A 342 1.91 -10.88 20.77
N GLY A 343 2.16 -11.34 19.56
CA GLY A 343 2.43 -12.74 19.26
C GLY A 343 2.05 -13.11 17.83
N PRO A 344 2.48 -14.28 17.31
CA PRO A 344 2.12 -14.75 15.98
C PRO A 344 0.62 -14.94 15.80
N ASN A 345 0.15 -14.96 14.55
CA ASN A 345 -1.26 -15.25 14.25
C ASN A 345 -1.59 -16.70 14.62
N GLY A 346 -2.77 -16.90 15.23
CA GLY A 346 -3.21 -18.23 15.70
C GLY A 346 -2.77 -18.62 17.12
N GLN A 347 -1.87 -17.88 17.77
CA GLN A 347 -1.35 -18.20 19.11
C GLN A 347 -2.23 -17.72 20.28
N GLY A 348 -3.55 -17.68 20.11
CA GLY A 348 -4.47 -17.39 21.21
C GLY A 348 -4.67 -15.91 21.58
N LYS A 349 -4.15 -14.94 20.81
CA LYS A 349 -4.39 -13.49 21.06
C LYS A 349 -5.89 -13.15 21.17
N THR A 350 -6.69 -13.59 20.20
CA THR A 350 -8.14 -13.41 20.22
C THR A 350 -8.81 -14.22 21.33
N THR A 351 -8.24 -15.36 21.72
CA THR A 351 -8.73 -16.19 22.82
C THR A 351 -8.53 -15.53 24.19
N LEU A 352 -7.52 -14.67 24.34
CA LEU A 352 -7.32 -13.89 25.56
C LEU A 352 -8.30 -12.72 25.68
N VAL A 353 -8.70 -12.13 24.55
CA VAL A 353 -9.56 -10.93 24.51
C VAL A 353 -11.06 -11.27 24.56
N LYS A 354 -11.45 -12.42 24.02
CA LYS A 354 -12.81 -12.94 24.07
C LYS A 354 -13.05 -13.67 25.38
#